data_AF-A0AAU7AUX0-F1
#
_entry.id   AF-A0AAU7AUX0-F1
#
_cell.length_a   1.000
_cell.length_b   1.000
_cell.length_c   1.000
_cell.angle_alpha   90.00
_cell.angle_beta   90.00
_cell.angle_gamma   90.00
#
_symmetry.space_group_name_H-M   'P 1'
#
loop_
_entity.id
_entity.type
_entity.pdbx_description
1 polymer ?
#
loop_
_entity_poly.entity_id
_entity_poly.type
_entity_poly.pdbx_seq_one_letter_code
_entity_poly.pdbx_strand_id
1 'polypeptide(L)'
;MRIQHQTRLLVCGALAACVGISGAASVGAFAADPGGTPGSYWLGEQFAGLPLTDSTDSNYSYGDCEASGDAGCAPPLQVQNRTSCDRNPIGLDSDPPRVTTLRGGALVARYGGGTADVGTGRRTVTVFAVDERALTAALLGLRRRTQDAPPSALARPVYPRAVLLEIRRAVDARKLAASVPLIAQRTGVPVAGVRTRLAMARALGPGALRGVPAPRRSWKAVSADRQLVLDASLGRAPATSAKVKAAAVRVRGLVGDC
;
A
#
# COMPACT_ATOMS: atom_id res chain seq x y z
N MET A 1 39.16 -37.80 19.07
CA MET A 1 39.89 -37.78 17.79
C MET A 1 40.36 -36.35 17.53
N ARG A 2 41.66 -36.09 17.67
CA ARG A 2 42.31 -34.80 17.41
C ARG A 2 42.87 -34.84 15.99
N ILE A 3 42.61 -33.82 15.17
CA ILE A 3 43.25 -33.63 13.87
C ILE A 3 44.02 -32.31 13.92
N GLN A 4 45.33 -32.43 13.76
CA GLN A 4 46.33 -31.36 13.72
C GLN A 4 46.38 -30.67 12.35
N HIS A 5 46.74 -29.38 12.41
CA HIS A 5 47.47 -28.53 11.46
C HIS A 5 47.62 -28.96 9.99
N GLN A 6 47.31 -28.04 9.07
CA GLN A 6 48.34 -27.50 8.16
C GLN A 6 48.08 -26.03 7.82
N THR A 7 48.97 -25.19 8.32
CA THR A 7 49.20 -23.80 7.91
C THR A 7 49.93 -23.81 6.57
N ARG A 8 49.39 -23.14 5.54
CA ARG A 8 50.15 -22.77 4.35
C ARG A 8 50.01 -21.27 4.12
N LEU A 9 51.08 -20.55 4.42
CA LEU A 9 51.34 -19.22 3.90
C LEU A 9 51.55 -19.34 2.38
N LEU A 10 50.90 -18.46 1.62
CA LEU A 10 51.28 -18.14 0.26
C LEU A 10 51.22 -16.62 0.11
N VAL A 11 52.42 -16.05 0.02
CA VAL A 11 52.70 -14.64 -0.29
C VAL A 11 53.04 -14.58 -1.76
N CYS A 12 52.23 -13.87 -2.55
CA CYS A 12 52.52 -13.25 -3.85
C CYS A 12 51.45 -12.15 -3.97
N GLY A 13 51.75 -10.86 -4.04
CA GLY A 13 52.83 -10.21 -4.77
C GLY A 13 52.31 -9.70 -6.10
N ALA A 14 51.46 -8.66 -6.08
CA ALA A 14 51.14 -7.85 -7.26
C ALA A 14 50.67 -6.45 -6.83
N LEU A 15 51.59 -5.48 -6.94
CA LEU A 15 51.29 -4.06 -6.94
C LEU A 15 50.59 -3.71 -8.26
N ALA A 16 49.28 -3.45 -8.20
CA ALA A 16 48.55 -2.82 -9.30
C ALA A 16 48.38 -1.33 -8.97
N ALA A 17 49.02 -0.47 -9.75
CA ALA A 17 48.84 0.97 -9.70
C ALA A 17 47.44 1.33 -10.19
N CYS A 18 46.54 1.68 -9.27
CA CYS A 18 45.26 2.30 -9.59
C CYS A 18 45.49 3.78 -9.92
N VAL A 19 45.47 4.10 -11.21
CA VAL A 19 45.33 5.47 -11.71
C VAL A 19 44.01 6.03 -11.18
N GLY A 20 44.09 7.03 -10.31
CA GLY A 20 42.94 7.75 -9.78
C GLY A 20 42.28 8.59 -10.87
N ILE A 21 41.18 8.07 -11.42
CA ILE A 21 40.24 8.88 -12.18
C ILE A 21 39.33 9.55 -11.15
N SER A 22 39.64 10.81 -10.83
CA SER A 22 38.73 11.71 -10.12
C SER A 22 37.51 11.98 -11.00
N GLY A 23 36.56 11.05 -10.99
CA GLY A 23 35.22 11.27 -11.53
C GLY A 23 34.50 12.23 -10.60
N ALA A 24 34.40 13.49 -10.99
CA ALA A 24 33.42 14.39 -10.42
C ALA A 24 32.05 13.74 -10.62
N ALA A 25 31.49 13.19 -9.56
CA ALA A 25 30.11 12.75 -9.54
C ALA A 25 29.26 14.00 -9.75
N SER A 26 28.85 14.23 -11.00
CA SER A 26 27.81 15.19 -11.32
C SER A 26 26.58 14.76 -10.53
N VAL A 27 26.32 15.44 -9.42
CA VAL A 27 25.03 15.42 -8.74
C VAL A 27 24.09 16.08 -9.75
N GLY A 28 23.57 15.26 -10.66
CA GLY A 28 22.58 15.69 -11.62
C GLY A 28 21.39 16.15 -10.81
N ALA A 29 21.15 17.45 -10.79
CA ALA A 29 19.88 17.99 -10.32
C ALA A 29 18.81 17.31 -11.17
N PHE A 30 18.12 16.32 -10.59
CA PHE A 30 16.91 15.76 -11.17
C PHE A 30 15.93 16.91 -11.28
N ALA A 31 15.83 17.48 -12.47
CA ALA A 31 14.80 18.45 -12.78
C ALA A 31 13.48 17.74 -12.54
N ALA A 32 12.80 18.10 -11.45
CA ALA A 32 11.51 17.52 -11.08
C ALA A 32 10.60 17.60 -12.29
N ASP A 33 10.17 16.45 -12.82
CA ASP A 33 9.23 16.41 -13.93
C ASP A 33 7.97 17.20 -13.53
N PRO A 34 7.65 18.31 -14.21
CA PRO A 34 6.46 19.08 -13.92
C PRO A 34 5.16 18.29 -14.23
N GLY A 35 5.23 17.18 -14.97
CA GLY A 35 4.13 16.44 -15.59
C GLY A 35 3.34 15.44 -14.74
N GLY A 36 3.35 15.51 -13.41
CA GLY A 36 2.58 14.57 -12.59
C GLY A 36 1.08 14.53 -12.94
N THR A 37 0.51 13.33 -13.08
CA THR A 37 -0.90 13.13 -13.42
C THR A 37 -1.87 13.98 -12.56
N PRO A 38 -2.76 14.79 -13.17
CA PRO A 38 -3.74 15.59 -12.45
C PRO A 38 -4.53 14.78 -11.41
N GLY A 39 -4.56 15.28 -10.16
CA GLY A 39 -5.26 14.64 -9.05
C GLY A 39 -4.45 13.62 -8.26
N SER A 40 -3.15 13.48 -8.50
CA SER A 40 -2.23 12.84 -7.56
C SER A 40 -2.11 13.66 -6.25
N TYR A 41 -1.78 12.98 -5.16
CA TYR A 41 -1.46 13.57 -3.87
C TYR A 41 0.03 13.53 -3.60
N TRP A 42 0.53 14.59 -2.98
CA TRP A 42 1.94 14.78 -2.66
C TRP A 42 2.10 15.68 -1.43
N LEU A 43 3.35 16.01 -1.09
CA LEU A 43 3.71 16.84 0.08
C LEU A 43 4.43 18.14 -0.30
N GLY A 44 4.53 18.45 -1.60
CA GLY A 44 5.26 19.60 -2.14
C GLY A 44 6.65 19.25 -2.66
N GLU A 45 7.43 20.28 -2.98
CA GLU A 45 8.84 20.16 -3.38
C GLU A 45 9.78 19.90 -2.20
N GLN A 46 9.37 20.26 -0.99
CA GLN A 46 10.07 19.96 0.25
C GLN A 46 9.05 19.65 1.35
N PHE A 47 9.35 18.68 2.20
CA PHE A 47 8.50 18.33 3.33
C PHE A 47 9.34 17.97 4.56
N ALA A 48 9.10 18.66 5.69
CA ALA A 48 9.82 18.43 6.94
C ALA A 48 11.36 18.41 6.80
N GLY A 49 11.89 19.30 5.95
CA GLY A 49 13.33 19.39 5.66
C GLY A 49 13.83 18.40 4.60
N LEU A 50 13.00 17.46 4.15
CA LEU A 50 13.33 16.49 3.11
C LEU A 50 12.99 17.06 1.72
N PRO A 51 13.96 17.28 0.82
CA PRO A 51 13.69 17.68 -0.57
C PRO A 51 13.02 16.54 -1.34
N LEU A 52 12.17 16.86 -2.31
CA LEU A 52 11.68 15.90 -3.31
C LEU A 52 12.85 15.50 -4.22
N THR A 53 13.28 14.23 -4.13
CA THR A 53 14.46 13.73 -4.83
C THR A 53 14.10 12.90 -6.07
N ASP A 54 12.92 12.30 -6.09
CA ASP A 54 12.40 11.56 -7.24
C ASP A 54 10.88 11.72 -7.36
N SER A 55 10.39 11.81 -8.59
CA SER A 55 8.99 12.01 -8.91
C SER A 55 8.64 11.30 -10.22
N THR A 56 7.61 10.47 -10.15
CA THR A 56 6.95 9.85 -11.31
C THR A 56 5.47 10.23 -11.30
N ASP A 57 4.70 9.76 -12.28
CA ASP A 57 3.25 9.96 -12.34
C ASP A 57 2.49 9.54 -11.08
N SER A 58 3.01 8.53 -10.38
CA SER A 58 2.32 7.92 -9.25
C SER A 58 3.14 7.83 -7.97
N ASN A 59 4.43 8.16 -7.98
CA ASN A 59 5.29 8.06 -6.80
C ASN A 59 6.09 9.35 -6.59
N TYR A 60 6.22 9.75 -5.33
CA TYR A 60 7.05 10.87 -4.88
C TYR A 60 7.98 10.38 -3.77
N SER A 61 9.27 10.61 -3.91
CA SER A 61 10.29 10.22 -2.92
C SER A 61 10.94 11.48 -2.34
N TYR A 62 11.08 11.51 -1.02
CA TYR A 62 11.57 12.65 -0.26
C TYR A 62 12.79 12.27 0.57
N GLY A 63 13.84 13.09 0.45
CA GLY A 63 15.13 12.88 1.10
C GLY A 63 16.08 12.03 0.27
N ASP A 64 17.36 12.18 0.58
CA ASP A 64 18.42 11.40 -0.07
C ASP A 64 18.47 9.98 0.50
N CYS A 65 19.01 9.08 -0.31
CA CYS A 65 19.21 7.70 0.08
C CYS A 65 20.50 7.16 -0.52
N GLU A 66 21.51 7.00 0.33
CA GLU A 66 22.76 6.38 -0.06
C GLU A 66 22.70 4.88 0.23
N ALA A 67 22.75 4.05 -0.80
CA ALA A 67 22.83 2.61 -0.64
C ALA A 67 24.18 2.23 -0.04
N SER A 68 24.15 1.59 1.14
CA SER A 68 25.34 0.96 1.73
C SER A 68 25.42 -0.50 1.27
N GLY A 69 26.02 -0.74 0.11
CA GLY A 69 26.20 -2.08 -0.48
C GLY A 69 25.07 -2.51 -1.42
N ASP A 70 24.87 -3.82 -1.57
CA ASP A 70 23.92 -4.41 -2.53
C ASP A 70 22.45 -4.28 -2.10
N ALA A 71 22.20 -3.93 -0.83
CA ALA A 71 20.87 -3.59 -0.36
C ALA A 71 20.59 -2.14 -0.76
N GLY A 72 19.75 -1.93 -1.78
CA GLY A 72 19.28 -0.60 -2.16
C GLY A 72 18.74 0.18 -0.95
N CYS A 73 18.79 1.51 -1.02
CA CYS A 73 18.32 2.38 0.05
C CYS A 73 16.87 2.82 -0.21
N ALA A 74 16.02 2.77 0.83
CA ALA A 74 14.66 3.27 0.78
C ALA A 74 14.60 4.72 1.31
N PRO A 75 14.07 5.69 0.55
CA PRO A 75 14.09 7.10 0.94
C PRO A 75 13.36 7.31 2.27
N PRO A 76 13.72 8.35 3.05
CA PRO A 76 13.12 8.59 4.36
C PRO A 76 11.59 8.72 4.34
N LEU A 77 11.03 9.16 3.22
CA LEU A 77 9.61 9.32 3.01
C LEU A 77 9.23 9.07 1.54
N GLN A 78 8.18 8.30 1.32
CA GLN A 78 7.64 8.03 -0.01
C GLN A 78 6.12 8.12 0.00
N VAL A 79 5.56 8.70 -1.07
CA VAL A 79 4.13 8.80 -1.31
C VAL A 79 3.80 8.10 -2.63
N GLN A 80 2.94 7.09 -2.59
CA GLN A 80 2.47 6.38 -3.78
C GLN A 80 0.98 6.61 -4.00
N ASN A 81 0.59 6.85 -5.23
CA ASN A 81 -0.77 7.13 -5.66
C ASN A 81 -1.31 5.95 -6.46
N ARG A 82 -2.45 5.42 -6.03
CA ARG A 82 -3.20 4.37 -6.75
C ARG A 82 -4.67 4.75 -6.80
N THR A 83 -5.45 4.11 -7.65
CA THR A 83 -6.91 4.24 -7.53
C THR A 83 -7.39 3.44 -6.32
N SER A 84 -8.55 3.80 -5.77
CA SER A 84 -9.20 3.02 -4.71
C SER A 84 -9.65 1.64 -5.17
N CYS A 85 -9.63 1.40 -6.48
CA CYS A 85 -9.83 0.08 -7.03
C CYS A 85 -8.57 -0.77 -6.95
N ASP A 86 -7.46 -0.21 -7.40
CA ASP A 86 -6.20 -0.95 -7.46
C ASP A 86 -5.67 -1.26 -6.06
N ARG A 87 -5.82 -0.31 -5.14
CA ARG A 87 -5.36 -0.47 -3.77
C ARG A 87 -6.44 -0.09 -2.77
N ASN A 88 -6.77 -1.01 -1.87
CA ASN A 88 -7.61 -0.74 -0.71
C ASN A 88 -7.35 -1.79 0.39
N PRO A 89 -7.69 -1.50 1.65
CA PRO A 89 -7.35 -2.38 2.76
C PRO A 89 -7.98 -3.78 2.75
N ILE A 90 -9.05 -4.00 1.98
CA ILE A 90 -9.70 -5.33 1.88
C ILE A 90 -9.09 -6.17 0.76
N GLY A 91 -8.59 -5.52 -0.30
CA GLY A 91 -7.94 -6.17 -1.43
C GLY A 91 -6.50 -6.60 -1.15
N LEU A 92 -5.86 -6.02 -0.14
CA LEU A 92 -4.52 -6.42 0.30
C LEU A 92 -4.59 -7.70 1.13
N ASP A 93 -3.60 -8.59 0.95
CA ASP A 93 -3.43 -9.80 1.79
C ASP A 93 -2.74 -9.48 3.13
N SER A 94 -2.93 -8.25 3.61
CA SER A 94 -2.46 -7.78 4.91
C SER A 94 -3.59 -7.02 5.60
N ASP A 95 -3.88 -7.41 6.84
CA ASP A 95 -4.92 -6.78 7.65
C ASP A 95 -4.31 -5.65 8.49
N PRO A 96 -4.67 -4.38 8.25
CA PRO A 96 -4.12 -3.27 9.02
C PRO A 96 -4.59 -3.35 10.48
N PRO A 97 -3.68 -3.32 11.48
CA PRO A 97 -4.06 -3.34 12.90
C PRO A 97 -4.92 -2.16 13.32
N ARG A 98 -4.84 -1.02 12.60
CA ARG A 98 -5.58 0.20 12.95
C ARG A 98 -6.18 0.87 11.72
N VAL A 99 -7.50 1.07 11.77
CA VAL A 99 -8.25 1.88 10.80
C VAL A 99 -8.88 3.09 11.51
N THR A 100 -8.62 4.28 11.00
CA THR A 100 -9.06 5.57 11.55
C THR A 100 -9.52 6.50 10.43
N THR A 101 -9.90 7.74 10.76
CA THR A 101 -10.25 8.78 9.78
C THR A 101 -9.42 10.04 9.99
N LEU A 102 -9.13 10.76 8.90
CA LEU A 102 -8.66 12.15 8.93
C LEU A 102 -9.83 13.12 8.87
N ARG A 103 -9.55 14.42 9.05
CA ARG A 103 -10.53 15.49 8.85
C ARG A 103 -11.10 15.43 7.43
N GLY A 104 -12.43 15.54 7.31
CA GLY A 104 -13.15 15.34 6.05
C GLY A 104 -13.63 13.90 5.79
N GLY A 105 -13.15 12.93 6.57
CA GLY A 105 -13.60 11.54 6.51
C GLY A 105 -12.81 10.65 5.56
N ALA A 106 -11.65 11.09 5.07
CA ALA A 106 -10.68 10.19 4.46
C ALA A 106 -10.32 9.06 5.44
N LEU A 107 -10.18 7.84 4.92
CA LEU A 107 -9.94 6.64 5.74
C LEU A 107 -8.44 6.36 5.77
N VAL A 108 -7.89 6.13 6.96
CA VAL A 108 -6.48 5.76 7.14
C VAL A 108 -6.38 4.34 7.68
N ALA A 109 -5.73 3.46 6.94
CA ALA A 109 -5.35 2.13 7.37
C ALA A 109 -3.84 2.09 7.65
N ARG A 110 -3.44 1.90 8.91
CA ARG A 110 -2.03 1.79 9.31
C ARG A 110 -1.60 0.34 9.37
N TYR A 111 -0.46 0.03 8.76
CA TYR A 111 0.13 -1.31 8.71
C TYR A 111 1.27 -1.51 9.72
N GLY A 112 1.66 -0.44 10.43
CA GLY A 112 2.84 -0.42 11.29
C GLY A 112 4.10 0.00 10.52
N GLY A 113 5.21 0.19 11.24
CA GLY A 113 6.50 0.53 10.65
C GLY A 113 6.48 1.77 9.76
N GLY A 114 5.71 2.81 10.11
CA GLY A 114 5.64 4.04 9.33
C GLY A 114 4.87 3.91 8.00
N THR A 115 4.06 2.86 7.82
CA THR A 115 3.26 2.65 6.61
C THR A 115 1.77 2.88 6.85
N ALA A 116 1.13 3.68 5.99
CA ALA A 116 -0.32 3.81 5.95
C ALA A 116 -0.89 4.01 4.55
N ASP A 117 -2.11 3.51 4.35
CA ASP A 117 -2.95 3.81 3.20
C ASP A 117 -4.00 4.87 3.57
N VAL A 118 -4.13 5.91 2.75
CA VAL A 118 -5.16 6.95 2.86
C VAL A 118 -6.13 6.85 1.70
N GLY A 119 -7.33 6.34 1.97
CA GLY A 119 -8.44 6.37 1.02
C GLY A 119 -9.08 7.76 0.99
N THR A 120 -9.02 8.43 -0.16
CA THR A 120 -9.61 9.77 -0.37
C THR A 120 -10.22 9.90 -1.77
N GLY A 121 -11.54 10.12 -1.84
CA GLY A 121 -12.27 10.06 -3.11
C GLY A 121 -12.04 8.72 -3.82
N ARG A 122 -11.70 8.76 -5.12
CA ARG A 122 -11.40 7.54 -5.92
C ARG A 122 -9.92 7.13 -5.89
N ARG A 123 -9.14 7.64 -4.93
CA ARG A 123 -7.70 7.38 -4.81
C ARG A 123 -7.38 6.72 -3.48
N THR A 124 -6.30 5.96 -3.49
CA THR A 124 -5.60 5.48 -2.29
C THR A 124 -4.17 5.99 -2.35
N VAL A 125 -3.75 6.69 -1.31
CA VAL A 125 -2.40 7.23 -1.18
C VAL A 125 -1.66 6.41 -0.13
N THR A 126 -0.64 5.67 -0.55
CA THR A 126 0.24 4.96 0.38
C THR A 126 1.34 5.90 0.82
N VAL A 127 1.58 6.01 2.12
CA VAL A 127 2.70 6.76 2.68
C VAL A 127 3.60 5.77 3.41
N PHE A 128 4.87 5.75 3.02
CA PHE A 128 5.94 5.07 3.73
C PHE A 128 6.83 6.12 4.36
N ALA A 129 7.07 6.05 5.66
CA ALA A 129 7.94 6.97 6.37
C ALA A 129 8.87 6.19 7.31
N VAL A 130 10.01 6.77 7.64
CA VAL A 130 10.99 6.19 8.57
C VAL A 130 10.43 5.88 9.97
N ASP A 131 9.43 6.65 10.42
CA ASP A 131 8.80 6.44 11.72
C ASP A 131 7.34 6.97 11.76
N GLU A 132 6.65 6.71 12.87
CA GLU A 132 5.25 7.11 13.07
C GLU A 132 5.05 8.64 13.19
N ARG A 133 6.07 9.37 13.63
CA ARG A 133 6.01 10.84 13.74
C ARG A 133 6.06 11.45 12.33
N ALA A 134 7.01 11.02 11.51
CA ALA A 134 7.14 11.40 10.11
C ALA A 134 5.88 11.00 9.32
N LEU A 135 5.37 9.78 9.53
CA LEU A 135 4.10 9.34 8.94
C LEU A 135 2.95 10.28 9.32
N THR A 136 2.77 10.58 10.61
CA THR A 136 1.67 11.42 11.07
C THR A 136 1.77 12.84 10.48
N ALA A 137 2.98 13.41 10.42
CA ALA A 137 3.20 14.69 9.76
C ALA A 137 2.83 14.61 8.27
N ALA A 138 3.30 13.59 7.55
CA ALA A 138 3.02 13.41 6.13
C ALA A 138 1.52 13.27 5.87
N LEU A 139 0.79 12.50 6.67
CA LEU A 139 -0.67 12.35 6.56
C LEU A 139 -1.42 13.69 6.68
N LEU A 140 -0.92 14.61 7.51
CA LEU A 140 -1.48 15.96 7.67
C LEU A 140 -1.05 16.92 6.55
N GLY A 141 0.11 16.66 5.93
CA GLY A 141 0.66 17.45 4.82
C GLY A 141 0.14 17.06 3.43
N LEU A 142 -0.58 15.94 3.32
CA LEU A 142 -1.12 15.44 2.05
C LEU A 142 -2.04 16.48 1.40
N ARG A 143 -1.72 16.81 0.14
CA ARG A 143 -2.51 17.70 -0.71
C ARG A 143 -2.49 17.23 -2.15
N ARG A 144 -3.44 17.69 -2.97
CA ARG A 144 -3.38 17.42 -4.40
C ARG A 144 -2.22 18.19 -5.03
N ARG A 145 -1.68 17.68 -6.14
CA ARG A 145 -0.62 18.38 -6.90
C ARG A 145 -1.00 19.79 -7.31
N THR A 146 -2.28 20.04 -7.56
CA THR A 146 -2.84 21.34 -7.93
C THR A 146 -3.12 22.27 -6.73
N GLN A 147 -2.67 21.92 -5.52
CA GLN A 147 -2.92 22.68 -4.30
C GLN A 147 -1.59 23.09 -3.66
N ASP A 148 -1.47 24.37 -3.33
CA ASP A 148 -0.27 24.91 -2.69
C ASP A 148 -0.18 24.53 -1.20
N ALA A 149 -1.33 24.33 -0.56
CA ALA A 149 -1.43 24.01 0.86
C ALA A 149 -2.30 22.76 1.13
N PRO A 150 -2.07 22.03 2.24
CA PRO A 150 -2.96 20.96 2.70
C PRO A 150 -4.40 21.45 2.85
N PRO A 151 -5.38 20.75 2.27
CA PRO A 151 -6.76 21.14 2.42
C PRO A 151 -7.19 20.98 3.88
N SER A 152 -8.16 21.79 4.32
CA SER A 152 -8.75 21.64 5.64
C SER A 152 -9.47 20.29 5.83
N ALA A 153 -9.78 19.58 4.73
CA ALA A 153 -10.44 18.28 4.75
C ALA A 153 -10.06 17.44 3.51
N LEU A 154 -9.81 16.14 3.73
CA LEU A 154 -9.69 15.15 2.67
C LEU A 154 -11.03 14.43 2.48
N ALA A 155 -11.42 14.21 1.23
CA ALA A 155 -12.70 13.60 0.89
C ALA A 155 -12.81 12.16 1.40
N ARG A 156 -14.03 11.73 1.72
CA ARG A 156 -14.32 10.31 2.02
C ARG A 156 -13.93 9.42 0.83
N PRO A 157 -13.42 8.20 1.07
CA PRO A 157 -13.12 7.28 -0.03
C PRO A 157 -14.40 6.76 -0.69
N VAL A 158 -14.29 6.50 -1.99
CA VAL A 158 -15.27 5.81 -2.83
C VAL A 158 -14.64 4.48 -3.22
N TYR A 159 -15.12 3.39 -2.62
CA TYR A 159 -14.61 2.06 -2.89
C TYR A 159 -15.43 1.31 -3.96
N PRO A 160 -14.79 0.39 -4.70
CA PRO A 160 -15.49 -0.52 -5.60
C PRO A 160 -16.57 -1.33 -4.88
N ARG A 161 -17.60 -1.74 -5.63
CA ARG A 161 -18.72 -2.53 -5.10
C ARG A 161 -18.27 -3.82 -4.42
N ALA A 162 -17.26 -4.52 -4.94
CA ALA A 162 -16.75 -5.76 -4.35
C ALA A 162 -16.18 -5.53 -2.93
N VAL A 163 -15.44 -4.43 -2.72
CA VAL A 163 -14.94 -4.03 -1.40
C VAL A 163 -16.10 -3.77 -0.44
N LEU A 164 -17.11 -3.00 -0.88
CA LEU A 164 -18.28 -2.69 -0.05
C LEU A 164 -19.09 -3.95 0.32
N LEU A 165 -19.19 -4.93 -0.58
CA LEU A 165 -19.84 -6.22 -0.31
C LEU A 165 -19.11 -7.01 0.78
N GLU A 166 -17.78 -6.98 0.79
CA GLU A 166 -16.98 -7.66 1.81
C GLU A 166 -17.05 -6.95 3.18
N ILE A 167 -17.15 -5.61 3.20
CA ILE A 167 -17.46 -4.87 4.43
C ILE A 167 -18.88 -5.23 4.92
N ARG A 168 -19.86 -5.27 4.01
CA ARG A 168 -21.26 -5.62 4.31
C ARG A 168 -21.38 -7.03 4.89
N ARG A 169 -20.60 -8.00 4.40
CA ARG A 169 -20.52 -9.37 4.94
C ARG A 169 -20.31 -9.38 6.45
N ALA A 170 -19.31 -8.64 6.94
CA ALA A 170 -18.97 -8.59 8.35
C ALA A 170 -20.06 -7.86 9.17
N VAL A 171 -20.61 -6.77 8.63
CA VAL A 171 -21.68 -5.99 9.28
C VAL A 171 -22.97 -6.82 9.44
N ASP A 172 -23.38 -7.54 8.40
CA ASP A 172 -24.58 -8.38 8.47
C ASP A 172 -24.37 -9.57 9.40
N ALA A 173 -23.18 -10.20 9.39
CA ALA A 173 -22.86 -11.27 10.33
C ALA A 173 -22.84 -10.80 11.79
N ARG A 174 -22.43 -9.56 12.07
CA ARG A 174 -22.47 -8.97 13.42
C ARG A 174 -23.89 -8.86 13.99
N LYS A 175 -24.92 -8.78 13.15
CA LYS A 175 -26.32 -8.80 13.61
C LYS A 175 -26.73 -10.16 14.20
N LEU A 176 -26.00 -11.22 13.85
CA LEU A 176 -26.28 -12.61 14.21
C LEU A 176 -25.26 -13.21 15.18
N ALA A 177 -24.18 -12.49 15.48
CA ALA A 177 -23.07 -12.98 16.31
C ALA A 177 -22.49 -11.85 17.15
N ALA A 178 -22.41 -12.09 18.46
CA ALA A 178 -22.00 -11.08 19.44
C ALA A 178 -20.48 -10.79 19.45
N SER A 179 -19.65 -11.71 18.96
CA SER A 179 -18.18 -11.60 19.05
C SER A 179 -17.49 -11.73 17.70
N VAL A 180 -16.32 -11.10 17.56
CA VAL A 180 -15.48 -11.17 16.35
C VAL A 180 -15.11 -12.62 15.98
N PRO A 181 -14.71 -13.51 16.90
CA PRO A 181 -14.45 -14.91 16.56
C PRO A 181 -15.65 -15.64 15.97
N LEU A 182 -16.87 -15.41 16.50
CA LEU A 182 -18.08 -16.01 15.96
C LEU A 182 -18.43 -15.45 14.57
N ILE A 183 -18.21 -14.15 14.33
CA ILE A 183 -18.36 -13.56 12.99
C ILE A 183 -17.37 -14.20 12.01
N ALA A 184 -16.11 -14.39 12.43
CA ALA A 184 -15.08 -15.04 11.62
C ALA A 184 -15.48 -16.46 11.23
N GLN A 185 -15.90 -17.27 12.22
CA GLN A 185 -16.40 -18.63 11.99
C GLN A 185 -17.56 -18.67 11.00
N ARG A 186 -18.56 -17.78 11.16
CA ARG A 186 -19.75 -17.75 10.29
C ARG A 186 -19.46 -17.29 8.88
N THR A 187 -18.53 -16.36 8.71
CA THR A 187 -18.24 -15.76 7.40
C THR A 187 -17.12 -16.48 6.65
N GLY A 188 -16.29 -17.25 7.37
CA GLY A 188 -15.04 -17.82 6.87
C GLY A 188 -13.90 -16.81 6.75
N VAL A 189 -14.14 -15.54 7.08
CA VAL A 189 -13.12 -14.48 7.04
C VAL A 189 -12.23 -14.60 8.30
N PRO A 190 -10.90 -14.49 8.19
CA PRO A 190 -10.02 -14.47 9.36
C PRO A 190 -10.40 -13.42 10.41
N VAL A 191 -10.07 -13.65 11.68
CA VAL A 191 -10.39 -12.75 12.80
C VAL A 191 -9.86 -11.32 12.55
N ALA A 192 -8.62 -11.19 12.08
CA ALA A 192 -8.03 -9.90 11.73
C ALA A 192 -8.84 -9.20 10.62
N GLY A 193 -9.14 -9.93 9.52
CA GLY A 193 -9.99 -9.44 8.44
C GLY A 193 -11.40 -9.02 8.85
N VAL A 194 -12.01 -9.69 9.82
CA VAL A 194 -13.30 -9.24 10.40
C VAL A 194 -13.13 -7.92 11.14
N ARG A 195 -12.08 -7.77 11.95
CA ARG A 195 -11.80 -6.51 12.67
C ARG A 195 -11.60 -5.36 11.70
N THR A 196 -10.78 -5.56 10.65
CA THR A 196 -10.55 -4.57 9.58
C THR A 196 -11.87 -4.13 8.95
N ARG A 197 -12.71 -5.07 8.51
CA ARG A 197 -14.00 -4.79 7.85
C ARG A 197 -14.95 -4.01 8.77
N LEU A 198 -15.05 -4.39 10.05
CA LEU A 198 -15.89 -3.69 11.01
C LEU A 198 -15.36 -2.29 11.35
N ALA A 199 -14.04 -2.13 11.44
CA ALA A 199 -13.42 -0.82 11.66
C ALA A 199 -13.62 0.12 10.46
N MET A 200 -13.47 -0.40 9.24
CA MET A 200 -13.79 0.35 8.01
C MET A 200 -15.28 0.73 7.96
N ALA A 201 -16.20 -0.19 8.28
CA ALA A 201 -17.63 0.13 8.31
C ALA A 201 -17.95 1.29 9.26
N ARG A 202 -17.32 1.32 10.44
CA ARG A 202 -17.45 2.41 11.39
C ARG A 202 -16.87 3.72 10.84
N ALA A 203 -15.68 3.68 10.25
CA ALA A 203 -14.99 4.85 9.70
C ALA A 203 -15.75 5.47 8.52
N LEU A 204 -16.31 4.66 7.62
CA LEU A 204 -17.07 5.11 6.46
C LEU A 204 -18.45 5.68 6.83
N GLY A 205 -19.00 5.20 7.95
CA GLY A 205 -20.32 5.56 8.45
C GLY A 205 -21.47 4.81 7.74
N PRO A 206 -22.70 4.93 8.27
CA PRO A 206 -23.84 4.12 7.82
C PRO A 206 -24.27 4.39 6.37
N GLY A 207 -24.02 5.59 5.86
CA GLY A 207 -24.36 5.96 4.48
C GLY A 207 -23.59 5.16 3.42
N ALA A 208 -22.36 4.74 3.71
CA ALA A 208 -21.50 4.07 2.73
C ALA A 208 -21.96 2.67 2.33
N LEU A 209 -22.77 2.01 3.17
CA LEU A 209 -23.33 0.69 2.90
C LEU A 209 -24.83 0.74 2.52
N ARG A 210 -25.40 1.94 2.38
CA ARG A 210 -26.79 2.10 1.94
C ARG A 210 -26.92 1.60 0.51
N GLY A 211 -27.92 0.74 0.25
CA GLY A 211 -28.12 0.13 -1.07
C GLY A 211 -27.13 -0.98 -1.45
N VAL A 212 -26.13 -1.28 -0.62
CA VAL A 212 -25.24 -2.44 -0.83
C VAL A 212 -26.00 -3.71 -0.42
N PRO A 213 -26.26 -4.66 -1.33
CA PRO A 213 -27.01 -5.87 -1.00
C PRO A 213 -26.19 -6.81 -0.13
N ALA A 214 -26.87 -7.73 0.58
CA ALA A 214 -26.19 -8.80 1.29
C ALA A 214 -25.40 -9.68 0.30
N PRO A 215 -24.14 -10.02 0.60
CA PRO A 215 -23.31 -10.81 -0.29
C PRO A 215 -23.82 -12.26 -0.37
N ARG A 216 -24.15 -12.71 -1.58
CA ARG A 216 -24.66 -14.07 -1.84
C ARG A 216 -23.56 -15.14 -1.90
N ARG A 217 -22.35 -14.76 -2.32
CA ARG A 217 -21.20 -15.67 -2.45
C ARG A 217 -20.52 -15.84 -1.10
N SER A 218 -20.05 -17.03 -0.78
CA SER A 218 -19.24 -17.25 0.43
C SER A 218 -17.86 -16.60 0.31
N TRP A 219 -17.21 -16.32 1.44
CA TRP A 219 -15.82 -15.84 1.43
C TRP A 219 -14.88 -16.84 0.73
N LYS A 220 -15.07 -18.15 0.93
CA LYS A 220 -14.29 -19.19 0.24
C LYS A 220 -14.32 -19.04 -1.28
N ALA A 221 -15.50 -18.77 -1.85
CA ALA A 221 -15.64 -18.56 -3.29
C ALA A 221 -15.00 -17.26 -3.78
N VAL A 222 -15.09 -16.18 -2.99
CA VAL A 222 -14.42 -14.90 -3.28
C VAL A 222 -12.90 -15.06 -3.21
N SER A 223 -12.38 -15.71 -2.17
CA SER A 223 -10.95 -15.98 -1.99
C SER A 223 -10.39 -16.86 -3.12
N ALA A 224 -11.15 -17.86 -3.57
CA ALA A 224 -10.73 -18.70 -4.70
C ALA A 224 -10.62 -17.90 -6.01
N ASP A 225 -11.56 -16.99 -6.28
CA ASP A 225 -11.46 -16.09 -7.44
C ASP A 225 -10.26 -15.13 -7.31
N ARG A 226 -10.00 -14.59 -6.11
CA ARG A 226 -8.83 -13.72 -5.87
C ARG A 226 -7.52 -14.46 -6.16
N GLN A 227 -7.35 -15.65 -5.57
CA GLN A 227 -6.16 -16.46 -5.77
C GLN A 227 -5.97 -16.82 -7.24
N LEU A 228 -7.04 -17.18 -7.94
CA LEU A 228 -6.98 -17.49 -9.37
C LEU A 228 -6.46 -16.32 -10.21
N VAL A 229 -6.89 -15.08 -9.90
CA VAL A 229 -6.43 -13.88 -10.61
C VAL A 229 -4.96 -13.58 -10.28
N LEU A 230 -4.59 -13.67 -9.00
CA LEU A 230 -3.20 -13.47 -8.55
C LEU A 230 -2.24 -14.51 -9.14
N ASP A 231 -2.64 -15.77 -9.21
CA ASP A 231 -1.84 -16.82 -9.84
C ASP A 231 -1.67 -16.54 -11.33
N ALA A 232 -2.72 -16.06 -12.01
CA ALA A 232 -2.64 -15.70 -13.42
C ALA A 232 -1.72 -14.51 -13.68
N SER A 233 -1.77 -13.46 -12.86
CA SER A 233 -0.87 -12.30 -12.99
C SER A 233 0.59 -12.65 -12.73
N LEU A 234 0.84 -13.76 -12.03
CA LEU A 234 2.19 -14.25 -11.71
C LEU A 234 2.63 -15.39 -12.64
N GLY A 235 1.87 -15.69 -13.70
CA GLY A 235 2.20 -16.76 -14.66
C GLY A 235 2.08 -18.17 -14.10
N ARG A 236 1.33 -18.36 -13.00
CA ARG A 236 1.21 -19.63 -12.25
C ARG A 236 -0.13 -20.36 -12.46
N ALA A 237 -1.13 -19.75 -13.08
CA ALA A 237 -2.47 -20.34 -13.18
C ALA A 237 -2.59 -21.32 -14.37
N PRO A 238 -2.98 -22.60 -14.15
CA PRO A 238 -3.29 -23.54 -15.23
C PRO A 238 -4.69 -23.32 -15.85
N ALA A 239 -5.35 -22.19 -15.53
CA ALA A 239 -6.72 -21.91 -15.92
C ALA A 239 -6.81 -21.21 -17.28
N THR A 240 -7.91 -21.45 -17.99
CA THR A 240 -8.18 -20.74 -19.25
C THR A 240 -8.35 -19.24 -19.04
N SER A 241 -7.94 -18.43 -20.01
CA SER A 241 -8.08 -16.96 -19.98
C SER A 241 -9.54 -16.53 -19.73
N ALA A 242 -10.52 -17.29 -20.24
CA ALA A 242 -11.94 -17.05 -20.01
C ALA A 242 -12.33 -17.19 -18.52
N LYS A 243 -11.82 -18.22 -17.84
CA LYS A 243 -12.08 -18.45 -16.41
C LYS A 243 -11.44 -17.34 -15.55
N VAL A 244 -10.21 -16.95 -15.87
CA VAL A 244 -9.51 -15.84 -15.20
C VAL A 244 -10.27 -14.53 -15.40
N LYS A 245 -10.66 -14.20 -16.63
CA LYS A 245 -11.45 -12.99 -16.92
C LYS A 245 -12.77 -12.96 -16.15
N ALA A 246 -13.49 -14.08 -16.10
CA ALA A 246 -14.73 -14.16 -15.34
C ALA A 246 -14.51 -13.98 -13.82
N ALA A 247 -13.42 -14.52 -13.27
CA ALA A 247 -13.04 -14.30 -11.88
C ALA A 247 -12.68 -12.82 -11.63
N ALA A 248 -11.83 -12.23 -12.46
CA ALA A 248 -11.41 -10.83 -12.37
C ALA A 248 -12.60 -9.86 -12.34
N VAL A 249 -13.63 -10.09 -13.17
CA VAL A 249 -14.86 -9.28 -13.14
C VAL A 249 -15.57 -9.38 -11.78
N ARG A 250 -15.63 -10.57 -11.18
CA ARG A 250 -16.33 -10.80 -9.91
C ARG A 250 -15.58 -10.25 -8.70
N VAL A 251 -14.25 -10.21 -8.76
CA VAL A 251 -13.38 -9.68 -7.68
C VAL A 251 -12.72 -8.35 -8.03
N ARG A 252 -13.28 -7.61 -9.00
CA ARG A 252 -12.77 -6.29 -9.42
C ARG A 252 -12.65 -5.35 -8.22
N GLY A 253 -11.45 -4.81 -8.03
CA GLY A 253 -11.09 -4.01 -6.86
C GLY A 253 -10.69 -4.79 -5.61
N LEU A 254 -10.52 -6.11 -5.69
CA LEU A 254 -9.93 -6.93 -4.62
C LEU A 254 -8.57 -7.55 -5.01
N VAL A 255 -8.10 -7.29 -6.24
CA VAL A 255 -6.89 -7.89 -6.86
C VAL A 255 -6.14 -6.92 -7.78
N GLY A 256 -6.17 -5.61 -7.51
CA GLY A 256 -5.24 -4.68 -8.16
C GLY A 256 -5.74 -3.92 -9.38
N ASP A 257 -6.83 -4.34 -10.03
CA ASP A 257 -7.32 -3.67 -11.26
C ASP A 257 -8.83 -3.38 -11.26
N CYS A 258 -9.17 -2.20 -11.80
CA CYS A 258 -10.45 -1.84 -12.41
C CYS A 258 -10.24 -1.61 -13.91
#